data_AF-X0H1Q9-F1
#
_entry.id   AF-X0H1Q9-F1
#
_cell.length_a   1.000
_cell.length_b   1.000
_cell.length_c   1.000
_cell.angle_alpha   90.00
_cell.angle_beta   90.00
_cell.angle_gamma   90.00
#
_symmetry.space_group_name_H-M   'P 1'
#
loop_
_entity.id
_entity.type
_entity.pdbx_description
1 polymer ?
#
loop_
_entity_poly.entity_id
_entity_poly.type
_entity_poly.pdbx_seq_one_letter_code
_entity_poly.pdbx_strand_id
1 'polypeptide(L)'
;MPSPSHDYFATYFRDEICKELNKIASSRSDEAKPFAGNVISALGSRVFLAETDDENDPIKRELDIQFHYPGARYPGIVVEVYSQDGKDLRRLAQDYILYSNGDIKLVIGIDLSYRGKPSTVSLWRPKFTESEDGLDLETFEHVHEMPFRSSDGDVLNPDQSLTIDIREFATDELSETWPTATINIPFSRLAQNAQDAQQRQKEQEPLRPDDSVKSRRRPIRKRRWSSSSVEELRSEDEAKYSNKEDSVAWKYHVSDTDYEMVRLNAILIR
;
A
#
# COMPACT_ATOMS: atom_id res chain seq x y z
N MET A 1 5.78 -9.49 9.09
CA MET A 1 6.51 -8.80 8.01
C MET A 1 6.16 -9.46 6.71
N PRO A 2 6.12 -8.74 5.58
CA PRO A 2 6.00 -9.33 4.26
C PRO A 2 7.06 -10.42 4.04
N SER A 3 6.70 -11.48 3.32
CA SER A 3 7.67 -12.49 2.88
C SER A 3 8.38 -12.01 1.60
N PRO A 4 9.57 -12.53 1.24
CA PRO A 4 10.15 -12.22 -0.06
C PRO A 4 9.22 -12.56 -1.24
N SER A 5 8.45 -13.65 -1.15
CA SER A 5 7.44 -13.99 -2.17
C SER A 5 6.37 -12.91 -2.32
N HIS A 6 5.92 -12.31 -1.22
CA HIS A 6 4.98 -11.19 -1.26
C HIS A 6 5.56 -10.01 -2.05
N ASP A 7 6.76 -9.54 -1.70
CA ASP A 7 7.36 -8.34 -2.30
C ASP A 7 7.68 -8.53 -3.78
N TYR A 8 8.20 -9.71 -4.15
CA TYR A 8 8.44 -10.05 -5.55
C TYR A 8 7.14 -10.14 -6.35
N PHE A 9 6.11 -10.79 -5.79
CA PHE A 9 4.83 -10.88 -6.47
C PHE A 9 4.20 -9.50 -6.69
N ALA A 10 4.18 -8.65 -5.66
CA ALA A 10 3.66 -7.28 -5.77
C ALA A 10 4.40 -6.50 -6.87
N THR A 11 5.72 -6.64 -6.94
CA THR A 11 6.54 -6.02 -7.99
C THR A 11 6.16 -6.53 -9.38
N TYR A 12 6.08 -7.85 -9.58
CA TYR A 12 5.73 -8.44 -10.86
C TYR A 12 4.30 -8.08 -11.30
N PHE A 13 3.35 -8.11 -10.37
CA PHE A 13 1.97 -7.73 -10.67
C PHE A 13 1.84 -6.25 -11.05
N ARG A 14 2.54 -5.36 -10.33
CA ARG A 14 2.64 -3.94 -10.71
C ARG A 14 3.17 -3.78 -12.14
N ASP A 15 4.26 -4.47 -12.45
CA ASP A 15 4.91 -4.38 -13.75
C ASP A 15 4.01 -4.91 -14.88
N GLU A 16 3.16 -5.91 -14.64
CA GLU A 16 2.15 -6.35 -15.63
C GLU A 16 1.11 -5.27 -15.92
N ILE A 17 0.56 -4.61 -14.90
CA ILE A 17 -0.38 -3.49 -15.10
C ILE A 17 0.32 -2.36 -15.87
N CYS A 18 1.52 -1.97 -15.44
CA CYS A 18 2.30 -0.93 -16.12
C CYS A 18 2.61 -1.30 -17.58
N LYS A 19 2.85 -2.58 -17.88
CA LYS A 19 3.10 -3.05 -19.23
C LYS A 19 1.86 -2.91 -20.11
N GLU A 20 0.67 -3.27 -19.61
CA GLU A 20 -0.57 -3.08 -20.38
C GLU A 20 -0.88 -1.59 -20.58
N LEU A 21 -0.70 -0.74 -19.56
CA LEU A 21 -0.83 0.72 -19.70
C LEU A 21 0.15 1.28 -20.74
N ASN A 22 1.40 0.81 -20.74
CA ASN A 22 2.40 1.24 -21.72
C ASN A 22 2.06 0.83 -23.15
N LYS A 23 1.36 -0.30 -23.36
CA LYS A 23 0.87 -0.68 -24.70
C LYS A 23 -0.16 0.32 -25.22
N ILE A 24 -1.11 0.73 -24.36
CA ILE A 24 -2.10 1.76 -24.68
C ILE A 24 -1.39 3.10 -24.97
N ALA A 25 -0.49 3.53 -24.07
CA ALA A 25 0.24 4.79 -24.19
C ALA A 25 1.15 4.86 -25.44
N SER A 26 1.66 3.71 -25.91
CA SER A 26 2.53 3.63 -27.09
C SER A 26 1.76 3.47 -28.40
N SER A 27 0.45 3.21 -28.33
CA SER A 27 -0.39 3.07 -29.52
C SER A 27 -0.45 4.38 -30.33
N ARG A 28 -0.61 4.26 -31.65
CA ARG A 28 -0.69 5.42 -32.55
C ARG A 28 -2.10 6.01 -32.64
N SER A 29 -3.12 5.19 -32.44
CA SER A 29 -4.52 5.53 -32.69
C SER A 29 -5.43 5.29 -31.48
N ASP A 30 -4.86 4.92 -30.34
CA ASP A 30 -5.65 4.69 -29.13
C ASP A 30 -5.98 6.04 -28.49
N GLU A 31 -7.27 6.35 -28.43
CA GLU A 31 -7.79 7.57 -27.82
C GLU A 31 -7.48 7.63 -26.32
N ALA A 32 -7.23 6.47 -25.68
CA ALA A 32 -6.93 6.38 -24.27
C ALA A 32 -5.45 6.65 -23.91
N LYS A 33 -4.60 6.78 -24.93
CA LYS A 33 -3.18 7.08 -24.81
C LYS A 33 -2.81 8.20 -23.83
N PRO A 34 -3.37 9.42 -23.92
CA PRO A 34 -2.98 10.52 -23.04
C PRO A 34 -3.29 10.22 -21.56
N PHE A 35 -4.27 9.36 -21.28
CA PHE A 35 -4.64 8.98 -19.94
C PHE A 35 -3.77 7.84 -19.42
N ALA A 36 -3.58 6.76 -20.20
CA ALA A 36 -2.75 5.62 -19.80
C ALA A 36 -1.32 6.03 -19.44
N GLY A 37 -0.73 6.97 -20.18
CA GLY A 37 0.66 7.42 -19.98
C GLY A 37 0.88 8.27 -18.73
N ASN A 38 -0.19 8.79 -18.11
CA ASN A 38 -0.10 9.65 -16.94
C ASN A 38 -0.34 8.90 -15.61
N VAL A 39 -0.76 7.64 -15.66
CA VAL A 39 -0.93 6.81 -14.45
C VAL A 39 0.41 6.59 -13.77
N ILE A 40 0.49 6.94 -12.48
CA ILE A 40 1.67 6.77 -11.63
C ILE A 40 1.45 5.55 -10.72
N SER A 41 2.38 4.61 -10.72
CA SER A 41 2.38 3.48 -9.79
C SER A 41 3.35 3.70 -8.63
N ALA A 42 2.99 3.28 -7.41
CA ALA A 42 3.91 3.20 -6.27
C ALA A 42 3.74 1.88 -5.50
N LEU A 43 4.82 1.46 -4.82
CA LEU A 43 4.83 0.31 -3.91
C LEU A 43 5.04 0.80 -2.48
N GLY A 44 4.36 0.19 -1.50
CA GLY A 44 4.57 0.49 -0.07
C GLY A 44 4.24 1.93 0.35
N SER A 45 3.33 2.59 -0.38
CA SER A 45 2.98 4.00 -0.13
C SER A 45 1.81 4.12 0.85
N ARG A 46 1.71 5.29 1.48
CA ARG A 46 0.64 5.58 2.45
C ARG A 46 -0.55 6.25 1.77
N VAL A 47 -1.74 5.92 2.26
CA VAL A 47 -2.98 6.66 1.99
C VAL A 47 -3.62 7.08 3.31
N PHE A 48 -4.23 8.27 3.31
CA PHE A 48 -4.98 8.83 4.43
C PHE A 48 -6.44 8.93 4.03
N LEU A 49 -7.25 7.98 4.47
CA LEU A 49 -8.68 7.91 4.18
C LEU A 49 -9.41 8.82 5.18
N ALA A 50 -10.06 9.86 4.68
CA ALA A 50 -10.55 10.96 5.50
C ALA A 50 -12.03 11.24 5.30
N GLU A 51 -12.68 10.50 4.41
CA GLU A 51 -14.10 10.66 4.12
C GLU A 51 -14.90 9.83 5.13
N THR A 52 -14.91 10.27 6.38
CA THR A 52 -15.64 9.64 7.48
C THR A 52 -16.71 10.60 8.00
N ASP A 53 -17.90 10.10 8.35
CA ASP A 53 -19.00 10.93 8.88
C ASP A 53 -18.72 11.51 10.29
N ASP A 54 -17.74 10.95 11.00
CA ASP A 54 -17.39 11.32 12.38
C ASP A 54 -16.18 12.27 12.44
N GLU A 55 -16.00 12.99 13.56
CA GLU A 55 -14.78 13.75 13.92
C GLU A 55 -13.55 12.84 14.18
N ASN A 56 -13.49 11.66 13.57
CA ASN A 56 -12.39 10.72 13.73
C ASN A 56 -11.17 11.17 12.91
N ASP A 57 -9.99 10.84 13.42
CA ASP A 57 -8.75 11.05 12.66
C ASP A 57 -8.76 10.22 11.35
N PRO A 58 -8.17 10.73 10.26
CA PRO A 58 -8.06 9.98 9.02
C PRO A 58 -7.42 8.60 9.22
N ILE A 59 -8.02 7.58 8.62
CA ILE A 59 -7.52 6.21 8.67
C ILE A 59 -6.29 6.14 7.78
N LYS A 60 -5.13 5.96 8.42
CA LYS A 60 -3.86 5.77 7.73
C LYS A 60 -3.66 4.30 7.36
N ARG A 61 -3.38 4.03 6.08
CA ARG A 61 -3.05 2.69 5.56
C ARG A 61 -1.74 2.73 4.79
N GLU A 62 -1.03 1.60 4.78
CA GLU A 62 0.16 1.36 3.95
C GLU A 62 -0.24 0.30 2.92
N LEU A 63 -0.27 0.72 1.66
CA LEU A 63 -0.72 -0.07 0.52
C LEU A 63 0.46 -0.85 -0.07
N ASP A 64 0.24 -2.09 -0.48
CA ASP A 64 1.28 -2.85 -1.17
C ASP A 64 1.55 -2.25 -2.57
N ILE A 65 0.48 -1.93 -3.31
CA ILE A 65 0.54 -1.24 -4.60
C ILE A 65 -0.57 -0.19 -4.68
N GLN A 66 -0.26 0.96 -5.27
CA GLN A 66 -1.25 1.94 -5.68
C GLN A 66 -1.01 2.43 -7.10
N PHE A 67 -2.09 2.70 -7.82
CA PHE A 67 -2.09 3.40 -9.10
C PHE A 67 -2.88 4.69 -8.96
N HIS A 68 -2.22 5.80 -9.26
CA HIS A 68 -2.71 7.13 -8.99
C HIS A 68 -2.66 7.95 -10.27
N TYR A 69 -3.73 8.70 -10.53
CA TYR A 69 -3.77 9.66 -11.63
C TYR A 69 -3.53 11.08 -11.11
N PRO A 70 -2.66 11.87 -11.76
CA PRO A 70 -2.39 13.25 -11.34
C PRO A 70 -3.65 14.08 -11.19
N GLY A 71 -3.78 14.77 -10.05
CA GLY A 71 -4.93 15.63 -9.74
C GLY A 71 -6.00 14.95 -8.87
N ALA A 72 -5.97 13.62 -8.73
CA ALA A 72 -6.84 12.92 -7.79
C ALA A 72 -6.34 13.10 -6.34
N ARG A 73 -7.23 13.01 -5.35
CA ARG A 73 -6.87 12.96 -3.92
C ARG A 73 -6.46 11.55 -3.50
N TYR A 74 -7.20 10.55 -3.96
CA TYR A 74 -6.99 9.13 -3.68
C TYR A 74 -6.38 8.43 -4.91
N PRO A 75 -5.70 7.28 -4.75
CA PRO A 75 -5.39 6.42 -5.88
C PRO A 75 -6.68 5.86 -6.48
N GLY A 76 -6.74 5.66 -7.81
CA GLY A 76 -7.92 5.03 -8.42
C GLY A 76 -7.95 3.52 -8.18
N ILE A 77 -6.77 2.88 -8.15
CA ILE A 77 -6.64 1.44 -7.91
C ILE A 77 -5.65 1.18 -6.79
N VAL A 78 -6.04 0.28 -5.88
CA VAL A 78 -5.16 -0.23 -4.82
C VAL A 78 -5.09 -1.74 -4.88
N VAL A 79 -3.93 -2.29 -4.53
CA VAL A 79 -3.71 -3.73 -4.49
C VAL A 79 -3.13 -4.11 -3.15
N GLU A 80 -3.70 -5.14 -2.54
CA GLU A 80 -3.19 -5.79 -1.34
C GLU A 80 -2.77 -7.21 -1.69
N VAL A 81 -1.52 -7.56 -1.39
CA VAL A 81 -0.98 -8.89 -1.58
C VAL A 81 -0.89 -9.56 -0.22
N TYR A 82 -1.23 -10.83 -0.18
CA TYR A 82 -1.24 -11.60 1.04
C TYR A 82 -0.52 -12.93 0.86
N SER A 83 0.21 -13.35 1.89
CA SER A 83 1.03 -14.57 1.84
C SER A 83 1.13 -15.27 3.21
N GLN A 84 0.23 -14.98 4.15
CA GLN A 84 0.23 -15.52 5.51
C GLN A 84 -1.23 -15.71 5.99
N ASP A 85 -1.53 -15.94 7.29
CA ASP A 85 -2.92 -16.06 7.80
C ASP A 85 -3.33 -14.83 8.62
N GLY A 86 -4.58 -14.34 8.47
CA GLY A 86 -5.18 -13.32 9.35
C GLY A 86 -5.42 -11.89 8.83
N LYS A 87 -5.20 -11.54 7.55
CA LYS A 87 -5.73 -10.28 6.98
C LYS A 87 -7.13 -10.51 6.42
N ASP A 88 -8.05 -9.60 6.74
CA ASP A 88 -9.38 -9.54 6.16
C ASP A 88 -9.35 -8.59 4.95
N LEU A 89 -9.11 -9.15 3.75
CA LEU A 89 -9.06 -8.37 2.51
C LEU A 89 -10.38 -7.68 2.22
N ARG A 90 -11.51 -8.29 2.58
CA ARG A 90 -12.83 -7.70 2.39
C ARG A 90 -12.99 -6.45 3.24
N ARG A 91 -12.60 -6.50 4.52
CA ARG A 91 -12.62 -5.32 5.39
C ARG A 91 -11.71 -4.21 4.87
N LEU A 92 -10.51 -4.55 4.39
CA LEU A 92 -9.61 -3.55 3.79
C LEU A 92 -10.24 -2.90 2.55
N ALA A 93 -10.87 -3.70 1.69
CA ALA A 93 -11.55 -3.18 0.50
C ALA A 93 -12.71 -2.24 0.86
N GLN A 94 -13.49 -2.60 1.88
CA GLN A 94 -14.54 -1.73 2.41
C GLN A 94 -13.97 -0.42 2.95
N ASP A 95 -12.92 -0.48 3.78
CA ASP A 95 -12.28 0.73 4.30
C ASP A 95 -11.81 1.64 3.15
N TYR A 96 -11.13 1.07 2.14
CA TYR A 96 -10.63 1.84 1.00
C TYR A 96 -11.76 2.50 0.22
N ILE A 97 -12.83 1.76 -0.11
CA ILE A 97 -13.92 2.27 -0.94
C ILE A 97 -14.77 3.28 -0.15
N LEU A 98 -15.20 2.94 1.06
CA LEU A 98 -16.10 3.77 1.85
C LEU A 98 -15.42 5.06 2.30
N TYR A 99 -14.22 4.98 2.87
CA TYR A 99 -13.53 6.14 3.44
C TYR A 99 -12.74 6.97 2.41
N SER A 100 -12.95 6.69 1.12
CA SER A 100 -12.60 7.56 -0.02
C SER A 100 -13.83 8.05 -0.79
N ASN A 101 -15.05 7.85 -0.28
CA ASN A 101 -16.30 8.14 -1.00
C ASN A 101 -16.38 7.50 -2.41
N GLY A 102 -15.73 6.34 -2.59
CA GLY A 102 -15.71 5.62 -3.86
C GLY A 102 -14.74 6.19 -4.89
N ASP A 103 -13.81 7.07 -4.50
CA ASP A 103 -12.72 7.55 -5.37
C ASP A 103 -11.66 6.48 -5.63
N ILE A 104 -11.49 5.53 -4.70
CA ILE A 104 -10.79 4.27 -4.99
C ILE A 104 -11.77 3.37 -5.76
N LYS A 105 -11.67 3.38 -7.10
CA LYS A 105 -12.58 2.70 -8.02
C LYS A 105 -12.39 1.19 -8.09
N LEU A 106 -11.19 0.67 -7.79
CA LEU A 106 -10.92 -0.76 -7.78
C LEU A 106 -9.95 -1.16 -6.66
N VAL A 107 -10.37 -2.14 -5.86
CA VAL A 107 -9.49 -2.83 -4.90
C VAL A 107 -9.23 -4.24 -5.42
N ILE A 108 -7.95 -4.60 -5.55
CA ILE A 108 -7.52 -5.94 -5.97
C ILE A 108 -6.87 -6.63 -4.77
N GLY A 109 -7.51 -7.69 -4.27
CA GLY A 109 -6.96 -8.53 -3.21
C GLY A 109 -6.36 -9.79 -3.80
N ILE A 110 -5.10 -10.08 -3.48
CA ILE A 110 -4.41 -11.27 -3.97
C ILE A 110 -3.96 -12.09 -2.76
N ASP A 111 -4.55 -13.26 -2.58
CA ASP A 111 -4.11 -14.22 -1.57
C ASP A 111 -3.17 -15.24 -2.23
N LEU A 112 -1.91 -15.26 -1.83
CA LEU A 112 -0.91 -16.21 -2.32
C LEU A 112 -0.95 -17.49 -1.50
N SER A 113 -0.77 -18.61 -2.19
CA SER A 113 -0.82 -19.95 -1.59
C SER A 113 0.03 -20.03 -0.31
N TYR A 114 -0.63 -20.28 0.81
CA TYR A 114 -0.01 -20.49 2.11
C TYR A 114 -0.67 -21.69 2.80
N ARG A 115 0.14 -22.55 3.43
CA ARG A 115 -0.32 -23.75 4.18
C ARG A 115 -1.25 -24.68 3.38
N GLY A 116 -0.95 -24.90 2.09
CA GLY A 116 -1.72 -25.84 1.26
C GLY A 116 -3.01 -25.28 0.68
N LYS A 117 -3.30 -23.98 0.85
CA LYS A 117 -4.40 -23.29 0.19
C LYS A 117 -4.00 -22.85 -1.24
N PRO A 118 -4.94 -22.77 -2.19
CA PRO A 118 -4.69 -22.18 -3.50
C PRO A 118 -4.39 -20.67 -3.39
N SER A 119 -3.82 -20.10 -4.44
CA SER A 119 -3.74 -18.64 -4.59
C SER A 119 -5.01 -18.13 -5.27
N THR A 120 -5.61 -17.08 -4.72
CA THR A 120 -6.90 -16.53 -5.16
C THR A 120 -6.80 -15.03 -5.41
N VAL A 121 -7.72 -14.52 -6.22
CA VAL A 121 -7.88 -13.09 -6.47
C VAL A 121 -9.33 -12.68 -6.23
N SER A 122 -9.50 -11.53 -5.59
CA SER A 122 -10.79 -10.90 -5.33
C SER A 122 -10.77 -9.46 -5.82
N LEU A 123 -11.91 -8.97 -6.31
CA LEU A 123 -12.08 -7.62 -6.85
C LEU A 123 -13.27 -6.95 -6.20
N TRP A 124 -13.08 -5.74 -5.67
CA TRP A 124 -14.15 -4.91 -5.12
C TRP A 124 -14.22 -3.56 -5.82
N ARG A 125 -15.44 -3.09 -6.05
CA ARG A 125 -15.76 -1.81 -6.70
C ARG A 125 -16.77 -1.02 -5.87
N PRO A 126 -16.78 0.32 -5.94
CA PRO A 126 -17.88 1.11 -5.41
C PRO A 126 -19.15 0.81 -6.20
N LYS A 127 -20.27 0.76 -5.50
CA LYS A 127 -21.60 0.73 -6.09
C LYS A 127 -22.43 1.81 -5.44
N PHE A 128 -22.98 2.66 -6.30
CA PHE A 128 -23.84 3.76 -5.89
C PHE A 128 -25.30 3.40 -6.18
N THR A 129 -26.17 3.63 -5.21
CA THR A 129 -27.62 3.42 -5.35
C THR A 129 -28.36 4.68 -4.89
N GLU A 130 -29.31 5.13 -5.71
CA GLU A 130 -30.18 6.24 -5.32
C GLU A 130 -31.11 5.81 -4.17
N SER A 131 -31.21 6.66 -3.14
CA SER A 131 -32.08 6.51 -1.98
C SER A 131 -32.89 7.79 -1.76
N GLU A 132 -33.86 7.77 -0.83
CA GLU A 132 -34.67 8.97 -0.52
C GLU A 132 -33.82 10.12 0.06
N ASP A 133 -32.72 9.78 0.74
CA ASP A 133 -31.84 10.73 1.42
C ASP A 133 -30.62 11.14 0.57
N GLY A 134 -30.44 10.56 -0.62
CA GLY A 134 -29.35 10.89 -1.53
C GLY A 134 -28.78 9.68 -2.27
N LEU A 135 -27.45 9.55 -2.22
CA LEU A 135 -26.70 8.51 -2.92
C LEU A 135 -26.04 7.61 -1.87
N ASP A 136 -26.46 6.36 -1.81
CA ASP A 136 -25.86 5.37 -0.91
C ASP A 136 -24.65 4.75 -1.60
N LEU A 137 -23.53 4.68 -0.89
CA LEU A 137 -22.31 4.02 -1.34
C LEU A 137 -22.14 2.68 -0.62
N GLU A 138 -22.06 1.60 -1.39
CA GLU A 138 -21.71 0.27 -0.91
C GLU A 138 -20.49 -0.31 -1.64
N THR A 139 -19.84 -1.28 -1.00
CA THR A 139 -18.78 -2.07 -1.63
C THR A 139 -19.38 -3.30 -2.31
N PHE A 140 -19.16 -3.43 -3.62
CA PHE A 140 -19.58 -4.57 -4.41
C PHE A 140 -18.39 -5.50 -4.73
N GLU A 141 -18.46 -6.74 -4.24
CA GLU A 141 -17.48 -7.78 -4.55
C GLU A 141 -17.82 -8.40 -5.92
N HIS A 142 -17.09 -7.97 -6.95
CA HIS A 142 -17.32 -8.41 -8.33
C HIS A 142 -16.70 -9.78 -8.61
N VAL A 143 -15.54 -10.06 -8.00
CA VAL A 143 -14.86 -11.36 -8.07
C VAL A 143 -14.57 -11.79 -6.64
N HIS A 144 -15.04 -12.98 -6.27
CA HIS A 144 -14.88 -13.51 -4.92
C HIS A 144 -13.93 -14.72 -4.93
N GLU A 145 -12.75 -14.54 -4.32
CA GLU A 145 -11.74 -15.57 -4.05
C GLU A 145 -11.49 -16.53 -5.23
N MET A 146 -11.44 -16.00 -6.45
CA MET A 146 -11.32 -16.81 -7.65
C MET A 146 -9.91 -17.41 -7.71
N PRO A 147 -9.77 -18.75 -7.76
CA PRO A 147 -8.45 -19.36 -7.73
C PRO A 147 -7.76 -19.20 -9.08
N PHE A 148 -6.48 -18.80 -9.06
CA PHE A 148 -5.64 -18.73 -10.26
C PHE A 148 -4.46 -19.70 -10.22
N ARG A 149 -4.13 -20.25 -9.04
CA ARG A 149 -3.06 -21.24 -8.87
C ARG A 149 -3.39 -22.22 -7.75
N SER A 150 -3.17 -23.51 -7.96
CA SER A 150 -3.32 -24.53 -6.92
C SER A 150 -2.21 -24.43 -5.86
N SER A 151 -2.37 -25.14 -4.75
CA SER A 151 -1.32 -25.26 -3.74
C SER A 151 -0.10 -26.04 -4.24
N ASP A 152 -0.29 -26.98 -5.16
CA ASP A 152 0.77 -27.74 -5.83
C ASP A 152 1.48 -26.95 -6.94
N GLY A 153 0.87 -25.85 -7.38
CA GLY A 153 1.44 -24.88 -8.30
C GLY A 153 0.89 -24.90 -9.72
N ASP A 154 -0.12 -25.72 -9.98
CA ASP A 154 -0.83 -25.76 -11.26
C ASP A 154 -1.63 -24.49 -11.50
N VAL A 155 -1.72 -24.06 -12.75
CA VAL A 155 -2.56 -22.93 -13.15
C VAL A 155 -4.03 -23.33 -13.05
N LEU A 156 -4.84 -22.51 -12.40
CA LEU A 156 -6.30 -22.67 -12.31
C LEU A 156 -6.98 -21.57 -13.11
N ASN A 157 -8.13 -21.87 -13.71
CA ASN A 157 -8.92 -20.93 -14.53
C ASN A 157 -8.08 -20.20 -15.61
N PRO A 158 -7.32 -20.92 -16.47
CA PRO A 158 -6.34 -20.32 -17.38
C PRO A 158 -6.95 -19.37 -18.42
N ASP A 159 -8.23 -19.55 -18.75
CA ASP A 159 -8.97 -18.74 -19.73
C ASP A 159 -9.57 -17.46 -19.11
N GLN A 160 -9.47 -17.28 -17.79
CA GLN A 160 -9.94 -16.09 -17.09
C GLN A 160 -8.86 -14.99 -17.07
N SER A 161 -9.31 -13.74 -17.01
CA SER A 161 -8.45 -12.57 -16.88
C SER A 161 -9.02 -11.55 -15.91
N LEU A 162 -8.15 -10.82 -15.22
CA LEU A 162 -8.53 -9.58 -14.56
C LEU A 162 -8.73 -8.51 -15.61
N THR A 163 -9.96 -8.01 -15.74
CA THR A 163 -10.31 -6.91 -16.63
C THR A 163 -10.45 -5.63 -15.82
N ILE A 164 -9.67 -4.62 -16.20
CA ILE A 164 -9.64 -3.30 -15.56
C ILE A 164 -9.95 -2.27 -16.64
N ASP A 165 -10.94 -1.42 -16.40
CA ASP A 165 -11.27 -0.30 -17.27
C ASP A 165 -10.32 0.88 -16.97
N ILE A 166 -9.86 1.56 -18.01
CA ILE A 166 -8.92 2.68 -17.86
C ILE A 166 -9.48 3.81 -16.99
N ARG A 167 -10.81 3.97 -16.93
CA ARG A 167 -11.47 4.98 -16.10
C ARG A 167 -11.31 4.70 -14.60
N GLU A 168 -11.07 3.44 -14.21
CA GLU A 168 -10.86 3.04 -12.82
C GLU A 168 -9.54 3.58 -12.23
N PHE A 169 -8.64 4.13 -13.06
CA PHE A 169 -7.39 4.73 -12.58
C PHE A 169 -7.56 6.14 -12.01
N ALA A 170 -8.74 6.76 -12.15
CA ALA A 170 -9.02 8.12 -11.67
C ALA A 170 -10.44 8.25 -11.08
N THR A 171 -10.76 9.42 -10.53
CA THR A 171 -12.13 9.74 -10.07
C THR A 171 -13.09 9.90 -11.25
N ASP A 172 -14.39 9.94 -10.98
CA ASP A 172 -15.39 10.06 -12.04
C ASP A 172 -15.27 11.40 -12.78
N GLU A 173 -14.95 12.49 -12.08
CA GLU A 173 -14.74 13.82 -12.65
C GLU A 173 -13.53 13.86 -13.59
N LEU A 174 -12.45 13.15 -13.22
CA LEU A 174 -11.25 13.11 -14.05
C LEU A 174 -11.42 12.23 -15.28
N SER A 175 -12.21 11.16 -15.15
CA SER A 175 -12.37 10.12 -16.17
C SER A 175 -13.63 10.23 -17.04
N GLU A 176 -14.51 11.20 -16.77
CA GLU A 176 -15.80 11.41 -17.46
C GLU A 176 -15.69 11.40 -18.99
N THR A 177 -14.64 12.04 -19.52
CA THR A 177 -14.42 12.21 -20.96
C THR A 177 -13.50 11.15 -21.57
N TRP A 178 -13.04 10.19 -20.77
CA TRP A 178 -12.10 9.18 -21.25
C TRP A 178 -12.83 8.14 -22.10
N PRO A 179 -12.20 7.65 -23.17
CA PRO A 179 -12.76 6.57 -23.96
C PRO A 179 -12.79 5.27 -23.15
N THR A 180 -13.69 4.37 -23.53
CA THR A 180 -13.70 3.02 -22.98
C THR A 180 -12.50 2.23 -23.52
N ALA A 181 -11.60 1.85 -22.63
CA ALA A 181 -10.49 0.95 -22.92
C ALA A 181 -10.25 0.04 -21.71
N THR A 182 -9.84 -1.20 -21.96
CA THR A 182 -9.59 -2.18 -20.91
C THR A 182 -8.19 -2.78 -21.01
N ILE A 183 -7.59 -3.04 -19.85
CA ILE A 183 -6.41 -3.89 -19.73
C ILE A 183 -6.84 -5.25 -19.18
N ASN A 184 -6.18 -6.30 -19.65
CA ASN A 184 -6.50 -7.68 -19.28
C ASN A 184 -5.23 -8.38 -18.79
N ILE A 185 -5.29 -8.93 -17.57
CA ILE A 185 -4.20 -9.73 -16.99
C ILE A 185 -4.69 -11.17 -16.87
N PRO A 186 -4.22 -12.08 -17.74
CA PRO A 186 -4.60 -13.49 -17.68
C PRO A 186 -4.23 -14.14 -16.34
N PHE A 187 -5.05 -15.06 -15.87
CA PHE A 187 -4.80 -15.80 -14.63
C PHE A 187 -3.55 -16.68 -14.73
N SER A 188 -3.26 -17.18 -15.92
CA SER A 188 -1.99 -17.84 -16.23
C SER A 188 -0.78 -16.95 -15.95
N ARG A 189 -0.89 -15.63 -16.17
CA ARG A 189 0.17 -14.66 -15.85
C ARG A 189 0.30 -14.46 -14.34
N LEU A 190 -0.81 -14.39 -13.61
CA LEU A 190 -0.80 -14.32 -12.14
C LEU A 190 -0.14 -15.56 -11.53
N ALA A 191 -0.48 -16.75 -12.04
CA ALA A 191 0.11 -18.01 -11.59
C ALA A 191 1.62 -18.05 -11.84
N GLN A 192 2.07 -17.58 -13.02
CA GLN A 192 3.50 -17.46 -13.33
C GLN A 192 4.19 -16.48 -12.38
N ASN A 193 3.61 -15.30 -12.13
CA ASN A 193 4.19 -14.32 -11.20
C ASN A 193 4.32 -14.91 -9.79
N ALA A 194 3.33 -15.68 -9.32
CA ALA A 194 3.38 -16.37 -8.02
C ALA A 194 4.49 -17.44 -7.98
N GLN A 195 4.64 -18.22 -9.05
CA GLN A 195 5.71 -19.20 -9.17
C GLN A 195 7.10 -18.54 -9.18
N ASP A 196 7.28 -17.48 -9.97
CA ASP A 196 8.54 -16.75 -10.06
C ASP A 196 8.91 -16.12 -8.71
N ALA A 197 7.93 -15.56 -8.00
CA ALA A 197 8.14 -14.98 -6.68
C ALA A 197 8.55 -16.03 -5.64
N GLN A 198 7.89 -17.19 -5.62
CA GLN A 198 8.28 -18.33 -4.77
C GLN A 198 9.68 -18.83 -5.08
N GLN A 199 10.05 -18.86 -6.36
CA GLN A 199 11.39 -19.25 -6.78
C GLN A 199 12.45 -18.24 -6.29
N ARG A 200 12.18 -16.93 -6.39
CA ARG A 200 13.09 -15.91 -5.85
C ARG A 200 13.25 -16.00 -4.34
N GLN A 201 12.18 -16.32 -3.60
CA GLN A 201 12.30 -16.55 -2.16
C GLN A 201 13.26 -17.72 -1.87
N LYS A 202 13.12 -18.85 -2.58
CA LYS A 202 14.02 -20.01 -2.41
C LYS A 202 15.48 -19.65 -2.71
N GLU A 203 15.72 -18.77 -3.67
CA GLU A 203 17.06 -18.28 -4.02
C GLU A 203 17.65 -17.33 -2.97
N GLN A 204 16.83 -16.48 -2.35
CA GLN A 204 17.24 -15.57 -1.28
C GLN A 204 17.44 -16.28 0.06
N GLU A 205 16.63 -17.29 0.33
CA GLU A 205 16.62 -18.08 1.56
C GLU A 205 17.01 -19.53 1.26
N PRO A 206 18.22 -19.77 0.72
CA PRO A 206 18.64 -21.11 0.32
C PRO A 206 18.76 -22.03 1.54
N LEU A 207 18.27 -23.25 1.40
CA LEU A 207 18.35 -24.26 2.46
C LEU A 207 19.80 -24.67 2.76
N ARG A 208 20.68 -24.63 1.74
CA ARG A 208 22.11 -24.91 1.90
C ARG A 208 22.95 -23.73 1.39
N PRO A 209 24.08 -23.43 2.05
CA PRO A 209 24.97 -22.34 1.62
C PRO A 209 25.45 -22.44 0.16
N ASP A 210 25.60 -23.67 -0.34
CA ASP A 210 26.10 -23.98 -1.68
C ASP A 210 25.03 -23.85 -2.78
N ASP A 211 23.75 -23.69 -2.42
CA ASP A 211 22.65 -23.51 -3.38
C ASP A 211 22.65 -22.09 -3.99
N SER A 212 23.53 -21.20 -3.51
CA SER A 212 23.64 -19.82 -3.97
C SER A 212 25.08 -19.46 -4.35
N VAL A 213 25.26 -18.76 -5.47
CA VAL A 213 26.58 -18.32 -5.93
C VAL A 213 26.94 -16.99 -5.26
N LYS A 214 27.98 -17.00 -4.44
CA LYS A 214 28.59 -15.77 -3.88
C LYS A 214 29.87 -15.43 -4.64
N SER A 215 30.22 -14.15 -4.68
CA SER A 215 31.50 -13.72 -5.25
C SER A 215 32.66 -14.47 -4.60
N ARG A 216 33.50 -15.12 -5.40
CA ARG A 216 34.73 -15.79 -4.95
C ARG A 216 35.77 -14.74 -4.56
N ARG A 217 35.71 -14.27 -3.32
CA ARG A 217 36.65 -13.27 -2.76
C ARG A 217 37.66 -13.96 -1.86
N ARG A 218 38.87 -13.40 -1.79
CA ARG A 218 39.85 -13.77 -0.76
C ARG A 218 39.24 -13.50 0.64
N PRO A 219 39.72 -14.17 1.70
CA PRO A 219 39.18 -13.99 3.05
C PRO A 219 39.07 -12.50 3.43
N ILE A 220 37.85 -12.04 3.68
CA ILE A 220 37.58 -10.64 4.03
C ILE A 220 37.58 -10.52 5.54
N ARG A 221 38.49 -9.72 6.09
CA ARG A 221 38.37 -9.24 7.47
C ARG A 221 37.28 -8.18 7.53
N LYS A 222 36.14 -8.51 8.12
CA LYS A 222 35.12 -7.53 8.50
C LYS A 222 35.66 -6.75 9.70
N ARG A 223 35.90 -5.45 9.56
CA ARG A 223 36.09 -4.60 10.74
C ARG A 223 34.72 -4.49 11.41
N ARG A 224 34.65 -4.82 12.70
CA ARG A 224 33.51 -4.39 13.52
C ARG A 224 33.42 -2.88 13.34
N TRP A 225 32.22 -2.35 13.11
CA TRP A 225 32.01 -0.91 13.15
C TRP A 225 32.64 -0.42 14.45
N SER A 226 33.75 0.31 14.36
CA SER A 226 34.27 1.01 15.53
C SER A 226 33.20 2.03 15.82
N SER A 227 32.51 1.90 16.95
CA SER A 227 31.89 3.05 17.59
C SER A 227 33.05 4.02 17.89
N SER A 228 33.49 4.76 16.87
CA SER A 228 34.52 5.78 17.00
C SER A 228 33.90 6.81 17.92
N SER A 229 34.39 6.78 19.17
CA SER A 229 33.96 7.54 20.33
C SER A 229 32.45 7.41 20.61
N VAL A 230 32.11 6.93 21.81
CA VAL A 230 31.00 7.59 22.53
C VAL A 230 31.22 9.08 22.27
N GLU A 231 30.29 9.76 21.63
CA GLU A 231 30.19 11.21 21.83
C GLU A 231 29.99 11.37 23.33
N GLU A 232 31.08 11.29 24.09
CA GLU A 232 31.18 11.89 25.39
C GLU A 232 30.89 13.33 25.03
N LEU A 233 29.67 13.77 25.37
CA LEU A 233 29.33 15.17 25.43
C LEU A 233 30.59 15.83 25.96
N ARG A 234 31.29 16.60 25.11
CA ARG A 234 32.42 17.37 25.60
C ARG A 234 31.84 18.18 26.75
N SER A 235 32.60 18.44 27.81
CA SER A 235 32.09 19.25 28.93
C SER A 235 31.48 20.59 28.46
N GLU A 236 31.94 21.10 27.32
CA GLU A 236 31.36 22.24 26.59
C GLU A 236 29.96 21.95 25.99
N ASP A 237 29.73 20.76 25.45
CA ASP A 237 28.43 20.30 24.97
C ASP A 237 27.50 19.97 26.15
N GLU A 238 27.97 19.33 27.22
CA GLU A 238 27.19 19.04 28.43
C GLU A 238 26.66 20.32 29.10
N ALA A 239 27.48 21.37 29.21
CA ALA A 239 27.03 22.68 29.70
C ALA A 239 26.00 23.33 28.76
N LYS A 240 26.09 23.08 27.45
CA LYS A 240 25.13 23.59 26.47
C LYS A 240 23.80 22.84 26.52
N TYR A 241 23.82 21.52 26.77
CA TYR A 241 22.61 20.72 26.97
C TYR A 241 21.98 20.98 28.34
N SER A 242 22.75 21.11 29.42
CA SER A 242 22.26 21.48 30.75
C SER A 242 21.64 22.88 30.75
N ASN A 243 22.26 23.89 30.13
CA ASN A 243 21.64 25.21 30.00
C ASN A 243 20.35 25.17 29.16
N LYS A 244 20.26 24.28 28.17
CA LYS A 244 19.02 24.09 27.40
C LYS A 244 17.96 23.37 28.21
N GLU A 245 18.30 22.33 28.96
CA GLU A 245 17.41 21.61 29.86
C GLU A 245 16.91 22.52 30.98
N ASP A 246 17.76 23.33 31.60
CA ASP A 246 17.38 24.33 32.59
C ASP A 246 16.49 25.42 31.99
N SER A 247 16.76 25.87 30.75
CA SER A 247 15.91 26.84 30.07
C SER A 247 14.52 26.28 29.72
N VAL A 248 14.44 24.98 29.43
CA VAL A 248 13.20 24.27 29.12
C VAL A 248 12.44 23.97 30.42
N ALA A 249 13.13 23.50 31.46
CA ALA A 249 12.59 23.29 32.80
C ALA A 249 12.06 24.60 33.41
N TRP A 250 12.78 25.72 33.26
CA TRP A 250 12.29 27.05 33.68
C TRP A 250 11.03 27.46 32.91
N LYS A 251 10.96 27.22 31.60
CA LYS A 251 9.74 27.48 30.81
C LYS A 251 8.55 26.64 31.27
N TYR A 252 8.76 25.37 31.60
CA TYR A 252 7.71 24.50 32.16
C TYR A 252 7.31 24.93 33.58
N HIS A 253 8.27 25.32 34.42
CA HIS A 253 8.01 25.74 35.80
C HIS A 253 7.27 27.09 35.86
N VAL A 254 7.59 28.02 34.95
CA VAL A 254 6.87 29.29 34.80
C VAL A 254 5.44 29.06 34.28
N SER A 255 5.26 28.14 33.32
CA SER A 255 3.91 27.79 32.83
C SER A 255 3.03 27.10 33.86
N ASP A 256 3.62 26.35 34.80
CA ASP A 256 2.89 25.70 35.91
C ASP A 256 2.53 26.68 37.03
N THR A 257 3.40 27.66 37.33
CA THR A 257 3.06 28.73 38.29
C THR A 257 1.93 29.63 37.80
N ASP A 258 1.80 29.82 36.48
CA ASP A 258 0.66 30.54 35.89
C ASP A 258 -0.65 29.74 36.03
N TYR A 259 -0.59 28.40 36.08
CA TYR A 259 -1.77 27.54 36.29
C TYR A 259 -2.23 27.46 37.75
N GLU A 260 -1.30 27.57 38.71
CA GLU A 260 -1.61 27.58 40.16
C GLU A 260 -2.10 28.95 40.67
N MET A 261 -1.64 30.07 40.10
CA MET A 261 -2.12 31.42 40.45
C MET A 261 -3.56 31.71 39.99
N VAL A 262 -4.04 31.03 38.94
CA VAL A 262 -5.43 31.18 38.46
C VAL A 262 -6.42 30.34 39.30
N ARG A 263 -5.98 29.22 39.91
CA ARG A 263 -6.84 28.38 40.76
C ARG A 263 -7.05 28.90 42.18
N LEU A 264 -6.12 29.68 42.74
CA LEU A 264 -6.27 30.24 44.09
C LEU A 264 -7.12 31.52 44.13
N ASN A 265 -7.31 32.24 43.01
CA ASN A 265 -8.18 33.42 42.95
C ASN A 265 -9.64 33.11 42.58
N ALA A 266 -9.99 31.87 42.23
CA ALA A 266 -11.36 31.48 41.89
C ALA A 266 -12.18 30.89 43.05
N ILE A 267 -11.56 30.68 44.24
CA ILE A 267 -12.24 30.11 45.42
C ILE A 267 -12.55 31.17 46.50
N LEU A 268 -12.15 32.45 46.31
CA LEU A 268 -12.42 33.52 47.29
C LEU A 268 -13.36 34.64 46.80
N ILE A 269 -14.32 34.34 45.91
CA ILE A 269 -15.49 35.21 45.68
C ILE A 269 -16.76 34.37 45.67
N ARG A 270 -17.25 34.03 46.85
CA ARG A 270 -18.68 34.03 47.22
C ARG A 270 -18.81 34.20 48.73
#